data_AF-A0A7S4LQ77-F1
#
_entry.id   AF-A0A7S4LQ77-F1
#
_cell.length_a   1.000
_cell.length_b   1.000
_cell.length_c   1.000
_cell.angle_alpha   90.00
_cell.angle_beta   90.00
_cell.angle_gamma   90.00
#
_symmetry.space_group_name_H-M   'P 1'
#
loop_
_entity.id
_entity.type
_entity.pdbx_description
1 polymer ?
#
loop_
_entity_poly.entity_id
_entity_poly.type
_entity_poly.pdbx_seq_one_letter_code
_entity_poly.pdbx_strand_id
1 'polypeptide(L)'
;GHGGKKASQFVSAHLHRYVADQLRHMTSEEFEDGALIKNCLRNAFAQVEEQWTVKAKQQNRTDGTTAVGALVVEDRVYVANLGDSRLIICGGSGEVRFATEDHKPDTPSETARIKAAGGFVKMC
;
A
#
# COMPACT_ATOMS: atom_id res chain seq x y z
N GLY A 1 0.08 -10.53 -7.31
CA GLY A 1 0.90 -10.06 -8.43
C GLY A 1 0.22 -10.38 -9.75
N HIS A 2 0.39 -9.53 -10.76
CA HIS A 2 -0.14 -9.70 -12.12
C HIS A 2 1.00 -9.55 -13.13
N GLY A 3 0.92 -10.19 -14.29
CA GLY A 3 2.01 -10.18 -15.31
C GLY A 3 3.28 -10.93 -14.89
N GLY A 4 3.27 -11.57 -13.72
CA GLY A 4 4.41 -12.26 -13.13
C GLY A 4 4.34 -12.27 -11.59
N LYS A 5 5.31 -12.95 -10.97
CA LYS A 5 5.42 -13.08 -9.51
C LYS A 5 6.55 -12.26 -8.87
N LYS A 6 7.40 -11.62 -9.67
CA LYS A 6 8.64 -11.01 -9.18
C LYS A 6 8.35 -9.72 -8.42
N ALA A 7 7.40 -8.91 -8.88
CA ALA A 7 6.92 -7.72 -8.17
C ALA A 7 6.40 -8.09 -6.77
N SER A 8 5.47 -9.06 -6.68
CA SER A 8 4.94 -9.50 -5.37
C SER A 8 6.02 -10.10 -4.46
N GLN A 9 6.96 -10.88 -5.01
CA GLN A 9 8.08 -11.42 -4.24
C GLN A 9 9.03 -10.33 -3.73
N PHE A 10 9.25 -9.30 -4.54
CA PHE A 10 10.07 -8.15 -4.16
C PHE A 10 9.38 -7.35 -3.05
N VAL A 11 8.13 -6.95 -3.26
CA VAL A 11 7.37 -6.18 -2.27
C VAL A 11 7.26 -6.93 -0.94
N SER A 12 6.92 -8.22 -0.95
CA SER A 12 6.83 -9.02 0.28
C SER A 12 8.14 -9.09 1.06
N ALA A 13 9.29 -9.12 0.35
CA ALA A 13 10.60 -9.23 0.98
C ALA A 13 11.18 -7.89 1.48
N HIS A 14 10.67 -6.74 1.02
CA HIS A 14 11.30 -5.43 1.28
C HIS A 14 10.38 -4.42 1.98
N LEU A 15 9.07 -4.39 1.68
CA LEU A 15 8.18 -3.34 2.16
C LEU A 15 8.20 -3.20 3.69
N HIS A 16 8.07 -4.32 4.42
CA HIS A 16 8.09 -4.32 5.88
C HIS A 16 9.44 -3.84 6.46
N ARG A 17 10.55 -4.02 5.73
CA ARG A 17 11.86 -3.53 6.15
C ARG A 17 11.97 -2.02 5.99
N TYR A 18 11.48 -1.48 4.87
CA TYR A 18 11.42 -0.03 4.69
C TYR A 18 10.50 0.63 5.72
N VAL A 19 9.37 0.01 6.08
CA VAL A 19 8.55 0.47 7.20
C VAL A 19 9.37 0.46 8.50
N ALA A 20 10.02 -0.65 8.85
CA ALA A 20 10.84 -0.73 10.05
C ALA A 20 11.97 0.31 10.08
N ASP A 21 12.63 0.56 8.95
CA ASP A 21 13.70 1.56 8.82
C ASP A 21 13.20 3.00 8.98
N GLN A 22 11.96 3.30 8.58
CA GLN A 22 11.35 4.61 8.82
C GLN A 22 10.98 4.79 10.31
N LEU A 23 10.65 3.71 11.02
CA LEU A 23 10.18 3.75 12.41
C LEU A 23 11.30 3.60 13.46
N ARG A 24 12.44 2.98 13.09
CA ARG A 24 13.50 2.54 14.04
C ARG A 24 14.12 3.63 14.92
N HIS A 25 14.00 4.90 14.54
CA HIS A 25 14.57 6.04 15.25
C HIS A 25 13.52 6.98 15.82
N MET A 26 12.24 6.59 15.74
CA MET A 26 11.15 7.41 16.28
C MET A 26 11.16 7.38 17.81
N THR A 27 10.91 8.52 18.41
CA THR A 27 10.66 8.63 19.86
C THR A 27 9.26 8.12 20.21
N SER A 28 9.00 7.87 21.50
CA SER A 28 7.66 7.51 21.96
C SER A 28 6.62 8.58 21.61
N GLU A 29 6.98 9.87 21.69
CA GLU A 29 6.12 10.99 21.33
C GLU A 29 5.78 10.98 19.83
N GLU A 30 6.75 10.63 18.99
CA GLU A 30 6.55 10.50 17.54
C GLU A 30 5.66 9.30 17.18
N PHE A 31 5.67 8.22 17.97
CA PHE A 31 4.73 7.10 17.78
C PHE A 31 3.27 7.47 18.11
N GLU A 32 3.05 8.47 18.98
CA GLU A 32 1.71 8.98 19.27
C GLU A 32 1.15 9.86 18.13
N ASP A 33 2.04 10.44 17.29
CA ASP A 33 1.67 11.21 16.11
C ASP A 33 1.23 10.30 14.95
N GLY A 34 -0.08 10.11 14.85
CA GLY A 34 -0.66 9.32 13.77
C GLY A 34 -0.42 9.87 12.36
N ALA A 35 -0.15 11.16 12.17
CA ALA A 35 0.20 11.72 10.87
C ALA A 35 1.63 11.30 10.48
N LEU A 36 2.55 11.29 11.43
CA LEU A 36 3.92 10.84 11.22
C LEU A 36 3.95 9.35 10.83
N ILE A 37 3.23 8.49 11.54
CA ILE A 37 3.12 7.06 11.21
C ILE A 37 2.52 6.84 9.81
N LYS A 38 1.48 7.60 9.44
CA LYS A 38 0.90 7.55 8.08
C LYS A 38 1.92 7.96 7.02
N ASN A 39 2.75 8.96 7.30
CA ASN A 39 3.81 9.39 6.39
C ASN A 39 4.92 8.33 6.26
N CYS A 40 5.33 7.68 7.35
CA CYS A 40 6.27 6.55 7.30
C CYS A 40 5.76 5.42 6.40
N LEU A 41 4.47 5.04 6.55
CA LEU A 41 3.85 4.04 5.68
C LEU A 41 3.84 4.49 4.21
N ARG A 42 3.42 5.73 3.94
CA ARG A 42 3.41 6.28 2.57
C ARG A 42 4.81 6.27 1.96
N ASN A 43 5.82 6.68 2.71
CA ASN A 43 7.22 6.73 2.26
C ASN A 43 7.76 5.32 1.98
N ALA A 44 7.45 4.33 2.82
CA ALA A 44 7.87 2.95 2.59
C ALA A 44 7.25 2.35 1.32
N PHE A 45 5.97 2.64 1.05
CA PHE A 45 5.30 2.23 -0.20
C PHE A 45 5.91 2.92 -1.43
N ALA A 46 6.18 4.23 -1.34
CA ALA A 46 6.85 4.96 -2.43
C ALA A 46 8.27 4.44 -2.69
N GLN A 47 9.03 4.16 -1.62
CA GLN A 47 10.39 3.64 -1.70
C GLN A 47 10.42 2.24 -2.33
N VAL A 48 9.54 1.31 -1.93
CA VAL A 48 9.52 -0.03 -2.55
C VAL A 48 9.13 0.02 -4.02
N GLU A 49 8.21 0.92 -4.39
CA GLU A 49 7.79 1.12 -5.78
C GLU A 49 8.93 1.67 -6.64
N GLU A 50 9.66 2.68 -6.16
CA GLU A 50 10.81 3.24 -6.85
C GLU A 50 11.89 2.17 -7.09
N GLN A 51 12.24 1.42 -6.04
CA GLN A 51 13.26 0.36 -6.13
C GLN A 51 12.83 -0.77 -7.06
N TRP A 52 11.54 -1.15 -7.01
CA TRP A 52 11.00 -2.14 -7.93
C TRP A 52 11.01 -1.63 -9.37
N THR A 53 10.61 -0.39 -9.62
CA THR A 53 10.56 0.22 -10.96
C THR A 53 11.94 0.22 -11.63
N VAL A 54 12.99 0.62 -10.90
CA VAL A 54 14.37 0.57 -11.41
C VAL A 54 14.77 -0.86 -11.78
N LYS A 55 14.52 -1.82 -10.88
CA LYS A 55 14.87 -3.23 -11.08
C LYS A 55 14.07 -3.87 -12.22
N ALA A 56 12.77 -3.58 -12.31
CA ALA A 56 11.89 -4.08 -13.36
C ALA A 56 12.36 -3.60 -14.73
N LYS A 57 12.73 -2.31 -14.85
CA LYS A 57 13.28 -1.74 -16.10
C LYS A 57 14.57 -2.44 -16.52
N GLN A 58 15.50 -2.66 -15.59
CA GLN A 58 16.77 -3.37 -15.86
C GLN A 58 16.55 -4.83 -16.31
N GLN A 59 15.48 -5.46 -15.85
CA GLN A 59 15.14 -6.85 -16.14
C GLN A 59 14.09 -7.01 -17.25
N ASN A 60 13.74 -5.92 -17.95
CA ASN A 60 12.70 -5.85 -18.97
C ASN A 60 11.37 -6.50 -18.53
N ARG A 61 10.91 -6.11 -17.33
CA ARG A 61 9.73 -6.66 -16.67
C ARG A 61 8.56 -5.68 -16.69
N THR A 62 7.36 -6.24 -16.79
CA THR A 62 6.09 -5.50 -16.77
C THR A 62 5.12 -6.04 -15.71
N ASP A 63 5.59 -6.88 -14.80
CA ASP A 63 4.76 -7.39 -13.71
C ASP A 63 4.60 -6.36 -12.60
N GLY A 64 3.41 -6.37 -12.00
CA GLY A 64 3.05 -5.52 -10.87
C GLY A 64 2.38 -6.30 -9.76
N THR A 65 2.07 -5.63 -8.67
CA THR A 65 1.36 -6.26 -7.55
C THR A 65 0.50 -5.23 -6.83
N THR A 66 -0.56 -5.72 -6.23
CA THR A 66 -1.24 -5.03 -5.13
C THR A 66 -0.43 -5.20 -3.84
N ALA A 67 -0.71 -4.34 -2.86
CA ALA A 67 -0.21 -4.48 -1.51
C ALA A 67 -1.21 -3.90 -0.50
N VAL A 68 -1.52 -4.66 0.54
CA VAL A 68 -2.30 -4.19 1.68
C VAL A 68 -1.59 -4.62 2.96
N GLY A 69 -1.55 -3.76 3.97
CA GLY A 69 -0.87 -4.06 5.23
C GLY A 69 -1.45 -3.28 6.40
N ALA A 70 -1.32 -3.85 7.59
CA ALA A 70 -1.64 -3.22 8.86
C ALA A 70 -0.38 -3.14 9.73
N LEU A 71 -0.15 -1.96 10.31
CA LEU A 71 0.83 -1.72 11.36
C LEU A 71 0.08 -1.52 12.66
N VAL A 72 0.35 -2.37 13.65
CA VAL A 72 -0.22 -2.27 14.99
C VAL A 72 0.78 -1.57 15.89
N VAL A 73 0.39 -0.42 16.44
CA VAL A 73 1.18 0.35 17.40
C VAL A 73 0.32 0.51 18.63
N GLU A 74 0.71 -0.17 19.72
CA GLU A 74 -0.05 -0.20 20.97
C GLU A 74 -1.54 -0.58 20.75
N ASP A 75 -2.46 0.36 20.95
CA ASP A 75 -3.90 0.19 20.80
C ASP A 75 -4.45 0.69 19.44
N ARG A 76 -3.57 1.12 18.52
CA ARG A 76 -3.93 1.67 17.21
C ARG A 76 -3.53 0.73 16.07
N VAL A 77 -4.38 0.68 15.05
CA VAL A 77 -4.11 -0.03 13.80
C VAL A 77 -4.07 0.97 12.64
N TYR A 78 -2.92 1.05 11.98
CA TYR A 78 -2.71 1.87 10.79
C TYR A 78 -2.74 0.96 9.56
N VAL A 79 -3.62 1.26 8.62
CA VAL A 79 -3.80 0.45 7.41
C VAL A 79 -3.37 1.22 6.17
N ALA A 80 -2.62 0.56 5.29
CA ALA A 80 -2.27 1.05 3.97
C ALA A 80 -2.75 0.05 2.91
N ASN A 81 -3.49 0.54 1.90
CA ASN A 81 -3.96 -0.25 0.77
C ASN A 81 -3.50 0.38 -0.55
N LEU A 82 -3.01 -0.46 -1.46
CA LEU A 82 -2.67 -0.11 -2.82
C LEU A 82 -3.12 -1.22 -3.77
N GLY A 83 -4.20 -0.96 -4.50
CA GLY A 83 -4.81 -1.88 -5.45
C GLY A 83 -6.11 -2.47 -4.92
N ASP A 84 -6.45 -3.67 -5.36
CA ASP A 84 -7.73 -4.31 -5.10
C ASP A 84 -7.64 -5.57 -4.21
N SER A 85 -6.54 -5.69 -3.46
CA SER A 85 -6.56 -6.50 -2.25
C SER A 85 -7.36 -5.77 -1.16
N ARG A 86 -7.83 -6.53 -0.17
CA ARG A 86 -8.68 -5.99 0.89
C ARG A 86 -8.24 -6.48 2.26
N LEU A 87 -8.18 -5.55 3.20
CA LEU A 87 -8.02 -5.84 4.63
C LEU A 87 -9.32 -5.53 5.35
N ILE A 88 -9.76 -6.45 6.20
CA ILE A 88 -10.96 -6.32 7.03
C ILE A 88 -10.54 -6.54 8.49
N ILE A 89 -10.97 -5.63 9.38
CA ILE A 89 -10.81 -5.77 10.83
C ILE A 89 -12.18 -6.11 11.41
N CYS A 90 -12.26 -7.25 12.09
CA CYS A 90 -13.48 -7.70 12.77
C CYS A 90 -13.38 -7.51 14.28
N GLY A 91 -14.49 -7.19 14.93
CA GLY A 91 -14.60 -7.20 16.39
C GLY A 91 -14.75 -8.60 16.97
N GLY A 92 -14.77 -8.68 18.30
CA GLY A 92 -14.85 -9.96 19.03
C GLY A 92 -16.14 -10.75 18.77
N SER A 93 -17.22 -10.09 18.34
CA SER A 93 -18.46 -10.77 17.91
C SER A 93 -18.52 -11.07 16.40
N GLY A 94 -17.41 -10.84 15.67
CA GLY A 94 -17.31 -11.11 14.24
C GLY A 94 -17.87 -9.99 13.34
N GLU A 95 -18.31 -8.87 13.91
CA GLU A 95 -18.79 -7.71 13.16
C GLU A 95 -17.64 -6.99 12.46
N VAL A 96 -17.85 -6.55 11.22
CA VAL A 96 -16.85 -5.76 10.48
C VAL A 96 -16.77 -4.36 11.10
N ARG A 97 -15.60 -4.00 11.62
CA ARG A 97 -15.33 -2.67 12.19
C ARG A 97 -14.61 -1.74 11.21
N PHE A 98 -13.84 -2.31 10.29
CA PHE A 98 -13.12 -1.57 9.27
C PHE A 98 -12.89 -2.45 8.05
N ALA A 99 -12.93 -1.86 6.87
CA ALA A 99 -12.49 -2.47 5.63
C ALA A 99 -11.80 -1.43 4.77
N THR A 100 -10.72 -1.81 4.10
CA THR A 100 -10.11 -0.95 3.08
C THR A 100 -11.02 -0.83 1.86
N GLU A 101 -11.01 0.33 1.22
CA GLU A 101 -11.62 0.51 -0.09
C GLU A 101 -10.70 -0.02 -1.18
N ASP A 102 -11.23 -0.83 -2.10
CA ASP A 102 -10.47 -1.32 -3.24
C ASP A 102 -10.24 -0.18 -4.25
N HIS A 103 -9.02 -0.05 -4.75
CA HIS A 103 -8.75 0.89 -5.85
C HIS A 103 -9.15 0.23 -7.17
N LYS A 104 -10.37 0.55 -7.64
CA LYS A 104 -10.89 0.11 -8.93
C LYS A 104 -10.97 1.29 -9.91
N PRO A 105 -10.63 1.11 -11.21
CA PRO A 105 -10.62 2.20 -12.18
C PRO A 105 -11.95 2.94 -12.33
N ASP A 106 -13.07 2.25 -12.11
CA ASP A 106 -14.44 2.75 -12.22
C ASP A 106 -14.93 3.50 -10.96
N THR A 107 -14.16 3.52 -9.87
CA THR A 107 -14.46 4.39 -8.73
C THR A 107 -14.31 5.87 -9.14
N PRO A 108 -15.18 6.78 -8.66
CA PRO A 108 -15.19 8.17 -9.12
C PRO A 108 -13.84 8.89 -8.97
N SER A 109 -13.14 8.66 -7.86
CA SER A 109 -11.81 9.24 -7.59
C SER A 109 -10.75 8.71 -8.57
N GLU A 110 -10.68 7.40 -8.79
CA GLU A 110 -9.71 6.81 -9.72
C GLU A 110 -10.03 7.13 -11.17
N THR A 111 -11.31 7.13 -11.56
CA THR A 111 -11.73 7.59 -12.89
C THR A 111 -11.31 9.04 -13.13
N ALA A 112 -11.52 9.93 -12.16
CA ALA A 112 -11.10 11.33 -12.27
C ALA A 112 -9.57 11.44 -12.39
N ARG A 113 -8.82 10.70 -11.57
CA ARG A 113 -7.35 10.67 -11.61
C ARG A 113 -6.84 10.17 -12.97
N ILE A 114 -7.40 9.09 -13.50
CA ILE A 114 -7.01 8.50 -14.80
C ILE A 114 -7.30 9.48 -15.93
N LYS A 115 -8.48 10.14 -15.94
CA LYS A 115 -8.85 11.14 -16.95
C LYS A 115 -7.97 12.39 -16.89
N ALA A 116 -7.64 12.87 -15.69
CA ALA A 116 -6.74 14.01 -15.51
C ALA A 116 -5.33 13.73 -16.03
N ALA A 117 -4.90 12.46 -16.00
CA ALA A 117 -3.64 12.00 -16.59
C ALA A 117 -3.71 11.74 -18.12
N GLY A 118 -4.83 12.06 -18.79
CA GLY A 118 -5.03 11.86 -20.22
C GLY A 118 -5.47 10.44 -20.61
N GLY A 119 -5.78 9.59 -19.64
CA GLY A 119 -6.30 8.23 -19.86
C GLY A 119 -7.82 8.18 -20.00
N PHE A 120 -8.35 6.98 -20.22
CA PHE A 120 -9.79 6.70 -20.19
C PHE A 120 -10.07 5.39 -19.45
N VAL A 121 -11.28 5.27 -18.92
CA VAL A 121 -11.79 4.04 -18.30
C VAL A 121 -12.83 3.46 -19.26
N LYS A 122 -12.59 2.24 -19.74
CA LYS A 122 -13.59 1.50 -20.51
C LYS A 122 -14.41 0.68 -19.52
N MET A 123 -15.69 1.01 -19.41
CA MET A 123 -16.66 0.16 -18.71
C MET A 123 -16.87 -1.09 -19.58
N CYS A 124 -16.60 -2.26 -19.02
CA CYS A 124 -16.88 -3.55 -19.63
C CYS A 124 -18.20 -4.09 -19.10
#